data_AF-A0A2V8GYV2-F1
#
_entry.id   AF-A0A2V8GYV2-F1
#
_cell.length_a   1.000
_cell.length_b   1.000
_cell.length_c   1.000
_cell.angle_alpha   90.00
_cell.angle_beta   90.00
_cell.angle_gamma   90.00
#
_symmetry.space_group_name_H-M   'P 1'
#
loop_
_entity.id
_entity.type
_entity.pdbx_description
1 polymer ?
#
loop_
_entity_poly.entity_id
_entity_poly.type
_entity_poly.pdbx_seq_one_letter_code
_entity_poly.pdbx_strand_id
1 'polypeptide(L)'
;MQFLVLGSADFAMMDNIAYDAKHGNFIINEDGDGAEFGRNNDIWSCLDDGDDADDQSDGCLRVATLNDLTAESTGGLMDKYGDHYYVSIQHNVTGHGVVLDITGWR
;
A
#
# COMPACT_ATOMS: atom_id res chain seq x y z
N MET A 1 15.62 -11.01 14.30
CA MET A 1 14.42 -10.23 13.96
C MET A 1 14.33 -10.33 12.47
N GLN A 2 13.19 -10.76 11.94
CA GLN A 2 12.95 -10.87 10.50
C GLN A 2 11.96 -9.77 10.15
N PHE A 3 12.25 -9.02 9.08
CA PHE A 3 11.32 -8.02 8.57
C PHE A 3 10.32 -8.71 7.63
N LEU A 4 9.11 -8.15 7.50
CA LEU A 4 8.15 -8.66 6.52
C LEU A 4 8.40 -8.04 5.15
N VAL A 5 8.63 -6.73 5.15
CA VAL A 5 8.96 -5.93 3.98
C VAL A 5 9.83 -4.76 4.43
N LEU A 6 10.98 -4.57 3.79
CA LEU A 6 11.82 -3.40 4.00
C LEU A 6 11.42 -2.22 3.12
N GLY A 7 11.60 -1.02 3.66
CA GLY A 7 11.43 0.22 2.93
C GLY A 7 12.59 0.56 2.03
N SER A 8 12.36 1.52 1.16
CA SER A 8 13.35 2.11 0.26
C SER A 8 13.21 3.63 0.24
N ALA A 9 14.07 4.29 -0.54
CA ALA A 9 13.90 5.70 -0.80
C ALA A 9 12.61 6.02 -1.55
N ASP A 10 11.97 5.06 -2.24
CA ASP A 10 10.70 5.24 -2.96
C ASP A 10 9.48 4.72 -2.17
N PHE A 11 9.70 3.82 -1.21
CA PHE A 11 8.68 3.17 -0.39
C PHE A 11 9.00 3.36 1.10
N ALA A 12 8.30 4.28 1.78
CA ALA A 12 8.61 4.68 3.15
C ALA A 12 7.34 5.05 3.92
N MET A 13 7.45 5.09 5.25
CA MET A 13 6.33 5.49 6.14
C MET A 13 5.10 4.60 5.93
N MET A 14 5.32 3.28 5.90
CA MET A 14 4.24 2.31 5.83
C MET A 14 3.33 2.45 7.05
N ASP A 15 2.03 2.49 6.81
CA ASP A 15 1.01 2.55 7.85
C ASP A 15 0.25 1.22 7.89
N ASN A 16 -0.69 1.01 6.96
CA ASN A 16 -1.59 -0.12 7.00
C ASN A 16 -1.21 -1.22 6.00
N ILE A 17 -1.70 -2.43 6.28
CA ILE A 17 -1.42 -3.63 5.50
C ILE A 17 -2.68 -4.49 5.37
N ALA A 18 -2.87 -5.09 4.20
CA ALA A 18 -3.91 -6.07 3.92
C ALA A 18 -3.30 -7.29 3.22
N TYR A 19 -3.79 -8.49 3.53
CA TYR A 19 -3.31 -9.73 2.91
C TYR A 19 -4.23 -10.16 1.75
N ASP A 20 -3.64 -10.36 0.58
CA ASP A 20 -4.29 -10.98 -0.56
C ASP A 20 -4.07 -12.50 -0.51
N ALA A 21 -5.06 -13.22 0.02
CA ALA A 21 -4.98 -14.67 0.16
C ALA A 21 -4.97 -15.43 -1.19
N LYS A 22 -5.35 -14.79 -2.30
CA LYS A 22 -5.38 -15.43 -3.61
C LYS A 22 -3.98 -15.48 -4.23
N HIS A 23 -3.24 -14.38 -4.13
CA HIS A 23 -1.93 -14.22 -4.74
C HIS A 23 -0.77 -14.37 -3.75
N GLY A 24 -1.04 -14.27 -2.44
CA GLY A 24 -0.03 -14.35 -1.38
C GLY A 24 0.73 -13.04 -1.16
N ASN A 25 0.16 -11.92 -1.63
CA ASN A 25 0.77 -10.61 -1.52
C ASN A 25 0.28 -9.83 -0.29
N PHE A 26 1.12 -8.93 0.20
CA PHE A 26 0.77 -7.90 1.15
C PHE A 26 0.54 -6.57 0.42
N ILE A 27 -0.68 -6.05 0.53
CA ILE A 27 -1.02 -4.71 0.04
C ILE A 27 -0.72 -3.72 1.17
N ILE A 28 0.25 -2.84 0.96
CA ILE A 28 0.74 -1.90 1.96
C ILE A 28 0.37 -0.47 1.54
N ASN A 29 -0.12 0.30 2.50
CA ASN A 29 -0.44 1.72 2.35
C ASN A 29 0.67 2.58 2.95
N GLU A 30 1.03 3.65 2.26
CA GLU A 30 1.88 4.70 2.82
C GLU A 30 1.04 5.81 3.46
N ASP A 31 1.55 6.30 4.58
CA ASP A 31 1.19 7.57 5.22
C ASP A 31 2.47 8.41 5.35
N GLY A 32 3.02 8.74 4.18
CA GLY A 32 4.21 9.54 4.00
C GLY A 32 3.93 11.04 4.02
N ASP A 33 4.97 11.81 4.30
CA ASP A 33 4.89 13.27 4.34
C ASP A 33 4.64 13.79 2.91
N GLY A 34 3.37 14.09 2.60
CA GLY A 34 2.85 14.38 1.26
C GLY A 34 3.49 15.58 0.54
N ALA A 35 2.72 16.65 0.31
CA ALA A 35 3.15 17.79 -0.52
C ALA A 35 4.49 18.44 -0.09
N GLU A 36 4.87 18.33 1.19
CA GLU A 36 6.10 18.90 1.74
C GLU A 36 7.38 18.26 1.17
N PHE A 37 7.32 16.96 0.82
CA PHE A 37 8.45 16.23 0.24
C PHE A 37 8.23 15.88 -1.23
N GLY A 38 7.10 16.32 -1.80
CA GLY A 38 6.77 16.12 -3.21
C GLY A 38 6.50 14.66 -3.55
N ARG A 39 5.95 13.90 -2.61
CA ARG A 39 5.66 12.47 -2.75
C ARG A 39 4.18 12.21 -2.66
N ASN A 40 3.74 11.21 -3.40
CA ASN A 40 2.39 10.71 -3.28
C ASN A 40 2.36 9.64 -2.20
N ASN A 41 1.19 9.46 -1.58
CA ASN A 41 0.93 8.28 -0.78
C ASN A 41 0.56 7.13 -1.73
N ASP A 42 1.52 6.22 -1.93
CA ASP A 42 1.38 5.11 -2.86
C ASP A 42 0.85 3.85 -2.14
N ILE A 43 0.27 2.96 -2.95
CA ILE A 43 -0.18 1.63 -2.51
C ILE A 43 0.72 0.62 -3.20
N TRP A 44 1.31 -0.26 -2.40
CA TRP A 44 2.29 -1.24 -2.83
C TRP A 44 1.73 -2.66 -2.68
N SER A 45 2.04 -3.54 -3.62
CA SER A 45 1.80 -4.98 -3.51
C SER A 45 3.14 -5.68 -3.40
N CYS A 46 3.40 -6.29 -2.25
CA CYS A 46 4.67 -6.89 -1.89
C CYS A 46 4.53 -8.39 -1.69
N LEU A 47 5.59 -9.14 -2.00
CA LEU A 47 5.77 -10.50 -1.53
C LEU A 47 6.31 -10.50 -0.09
N ASP A 48 6.21 -11.64 0.59
CA ASP A 48 6.89 -11.87 1.88
C ASP A 48 8.42 -11.91 1.68
N ASP A 49 9.18 -11.69 2.75
CA ASP A 49 10.66 -11.71 2.81
C ASP A 49 11.25 -13.14 2.80
N GLY A 50 10.57 -14.08 2.12
CA GLY A 50 11.05 -15.43 1.84
C GLY A 50 11.73 -16.20 3.00
N ASP A 51 12.59 -17.14 2.62
CA ASP A 51 13.51 -17.89 3.51
C ASP A 51 14.98 -17.55 3.19
N ASP A 52 15.23 -16.48 2.41
CA ASP A 52 16.59 -16.09 2.08
C ASP A 52 17.19 -15.19 3.19
N ALA A 53 18.48 -14.92 3.06
CA ALA A 53 19.28 -14.36 4.16
C ALA A 53 19.38 -12.84 4.10
N ASP A 54 18.67 -12.19 3.19
CA ASP A 54 18.61 -10.74 3.15
C ASP A 54 17.34 -10.22 3.84
N ASP A 55 17.21 -8.90 3.95
CA ASP A 55 16.10 -8.28 4.67
C ASP A 55 15.05 -7.71 3.68
N GLN A 56 15.22 -7.91 2.36
CA GLN A 56 14.36 -7.32 1.33
C GLN A 56 13.27 -8.29 0.92
N SER A 57 12.02 -7.80 0.90
CA SER A 57 10.93 -8.56 0.31
C SER A 57 11.27 -9.07 -1.08
N ASP A 58 10.78 -10.28 -1.43
CA ASP A 58 11.01 -10.92 -2.73
C ASP A 58 10.55 -10.05 -3.92
N GLY A 59 9.76 -9.01 -3.65
CA GLY A 59 9.52 -7.89 -4.55
C GLY A 59 8.33 -7.04 -4.11
N CYS A 60 8.40 -5.74 -4.38
CA CYS A 60 7.31 -4.78 -4.19
C CYS A 60 7.02 -4.04 -5.49
N LEU A 61 5.73 -3.96 -5.84
CA LEU A 61 5.24 -3.20 -6.99
C LEU A 61 4.28 -2.11 -6.53
N ARG A 62 4.50 -0.87 -6.96
CA ARG A 62 3.50 0.18 -6.79
C ARG A 62 2.30 -0.12 -7.68
N VAL A 63 1.13 -0.32 -7.07
CA VAL A 63 -0.12 -0.67 -7.75
C VAL A 63 -1.07 0.52 -7.89
N ALA A 64 -0.97 1.52 -7.01
CA ALA A 64 -1.73 2.76 -7.13
C ALA A 64 -0.97 3.94 -6.49
N THR A 65 -1.39 5.15 -6.85
CA THR A 65 -0.83 6.40 -6.33
C THR A 65 -1.95 7.42 -6.14
N LEU A 66 -1.90 8.21 -5.07
CA LEU A 66 -2.82 9.33 -4.85
C LEU A 66 -2.23 10.61 -5.46
N ASN A 67 -2.93 11.16 -6.46
CA ASN A 67 -2.54 12.45 -7.06
C ASN A 67 -2.86 13.65 -6.14
N ASP A 68 -3.69 13.43 -5.13
CA ASP A 68 -3.94 14.43 -4.08
C ASP A 68 -2.84 14.33 -3.03
N LEU A 69 -1.89 15.27 -3.09
CA LEU A 69 -0.73 15.30 -2.19
C LEU A 69 -1.07 15.63 -0.74
N THR A 70 -2.34 15.93 -0.42
CA THR A 70 -2.79 16.09 0.96
C THR A 70 -3.55 14.87 1.47
N ALA A 71 -3.80 13.88 0.62
CA ALA A 71 -4.52 12.66 0.98
C ALA A 71 -3.56 11.51 1.29
N GLU A 72 -4.02 10.58 2.12
CA GLU A 72 -3.36 9.31 2.37
C GLU A 72 -4.37 8.16 2.35
N SER A 73 -3.88 6.97 2.02
CA SER A 73 -4.66 5.74 2.17
C SER A 73 -4.48 5.19 3.58
N THR A 74 -5.59 4.86 4.24
CA THR A 74 -5.60 4.43 5.63
C THR A 74 -6.44 3.16 5.79
N GLY A 75 -5.82 2.05 5.42
CA GLY A 75 -6.40 0.74 5.63
C GLY A 75 -7.33 0.33 4.51
N GLY A 76 -7.30 -0.96 4.23
CA GLY A 76 -8.13 -1.58 3.22
C GLY A 76 -8.27 -3.06 3.45
N LEU A 77 -9.04 -3.69 2.57
CA LEU A 77 -9.25 -5.13 2.57
C LEU A 77 -9.25 -5.64 1.12
N MET A 78 -8.52 -6.72 0.90
CA MET A 78 -8.70 -7.54 -0.29
C MET A 78 -9.94 -8.39 -0.08
N ASP A 79 -10.77 -8.50 -1.11
CA ASP A 79 -11.92 -9.37 -1.05
C ASP A 79 -11.51 -10.86 -1.08
N LYS A 80 -12.48 -11.76 -0.94
CA LYS A 80 -12.19 -13.20 -0.86
C LYS A 80 -11.78 -13.83 -2.20
N TYR A 81 -11.94 -13.12 -3.31
CA TYR A 81 -11.61 -13.61 -4.65
C TYR A 81 -10.25 -13.10 -5.12
N GLY A 82 -9.75 -12.02 -4.53
CA GLY A 82 -8.47 -11.40 -4.85
C GLY A 82 -8.55 -10.46 -6.05
N ASP A 83 -9.74 -10.01 -6.46
CA ASP A 83 -9.94 -9.16 -7.64
C ASP A 83 -10.43 -7.74 -7.31
N HIS A 84 -10.80 -7.50 -6.04
CA HIS A 84 -11.23 -6.21 -5.51
C HIS A 84 -10.47 -5.81 -4.24
N TYR A 85 -9.85 -4.63 -4.25
CA TYR A 85 -9.26 -4.00 -3.07
C TYR A 85 -10.05 -2.76 -2.67
N TYR A 86 -10.70 -2.82 -1.50
CA TYR A 86 -11.42 -1.69 -0.93
C TYR A 86 -10.49 -0.94 0.03
N VAL A 87 -10.33 0.36 -0.16
CA VAL A 87 -9.40 1.18 0.62
C VAL A 87 -10.02 2.49 1.04
N SER A 88 -9.78 2.90 2.29
CA SER A 88 -10.18 4.21 2.79
C SER A 88 -9.12 5.25 2.46
N ILE A 89 -9.55 6.40 1.93
CA ILE A 89 -8.71 7.57 1.66
C ILE A 89 -9.13 8.68 2.63
N GLN A 90 -8.18 9.16 3.45
CA GLN A 90 -8.38 10.28 4.36
C GLN A 90 -7.68 11.54 3.88
N HIS A 91 -7.98 12.66 4.55
CA HIS A 91 -7.33 13.97 4.37
C HIS A 91 -7.36 14.57 2.96
N ASN A 92 -8.16 14.02 2.04
CA ASN A 92 -8.32 14.58 0.71
C ASN A 92 -8.87 16.01 0.73
N VAL A 93 -8.66 16.71 -0.39
CA VAL A 93 -8.99 18.12 -0.60
C VAL A 93 -10.46 18.49 -0.31
N THR A 94 -11.37 17.51 -0.28
CA THR A 94 -12.79 17.75 0.03
C THR A 94 -13.07 17.84 1.52
N GLY A 95 -12.14 17.38 2.38
CA GLY A 95 -12.33 17.29 3.83
C GLY A 95 -13.18 16.09 4.29
N HIS A 96 -13.54 15.19 3.38
CA HIS A 96 -14.33 13.99 3.68
C HIS A 96 -13.58 12.73 3.28
N GLY A 97 -13.55 11.73 4.17
CA GLY A 97 -13.02 10.40 3.83
C GLY A 97 -13.86 9.73 2.74
N VAL A 98 -13.21 8.98 1.86
CA VAL A 98 -13.87 8.21 0.79
C VAL A 98 -13.34 6.78 0.77
N VAL A 99 -14.21 5.82 0.49
CA VAL A 99 -13.80 4.44 0.23
C VAL A 99 -13.76 4.23 -1.29
N LEU A 100 -12.64 3.75 -1.79
CA LEU A 100 -12.46 3.38 -3.19
C LEU A 100 -12.55 1.86 -3.33
N ASP A 101 -13.21 1.42 -4.40
CA ASP A 101 -13.13 0.04 -4.92
C ASP A 101 -12.14 0.06 -6.09
N ILE A 102 -10.93 -0.44 -5.84
CA ILE A 102 -9.94 -0.61 -6.88
C ILE A 102 -10.11 -2.02 -7.42
N THR A 103 -10.16 -2.14 -8.75
CA THR A 103 -10.35 -3.42 -9.46
C THR A 103 -9.21 -3.72 -10.44
N GLY A 104 -9.15 -4.94 -10.97
CA GLY A 104 -8.25 -5.31 -12.05
C GLY A 104 -6.98 -6.07 -11.64
N TRP A 105 -6.95 -6.59 -10.41
CA TRP A 105 -5.98 -7.60 -9.98
C TRP A 105 -6.11 -8.86 -10.86
N ARG A 106 -4.97 -9.41 -11.29
CA ARG A 106 -4.89 -10.55 -12.22
C ARG A 106 -3.72 -11.46 -11.90
#